data_AF-A0A8T5A7A9-F1
#
_entry.id   AF-A0A8T5A7A9-F1
#
_cell.length_a   1.000
_cell.length_b   1.000
_cell.length_c   1.000
_cell.angle_alpha   90.00
_cell.angle_beta   90.00
_cell.angle_gamma   90.00
#
_symmetry.space_group_name_H-M   'P 1'
#
loop_
_entity.id
_entity.type
_entity.pdbx_description
1 polymer ?
#
loop_
_entity_poly.entity_id
_entity_poly.type
_entity_poly.pdbx_seq_one_letter_code
_entity_poly.pdbx_strand_id
1 'polypeptide(L)'
;MENERRGGEGAVRRFQRGRGKRFPPKPVELGKEYDVEVREVSKRGDGVARIQGLVTFIPNVKPGDRVRVRITRIGRKFAEAEVVSR
;
A
#
# COMPACT_ATOMS: atom_id res chain seq x y z
N MET A 1 -0.45 -57.55 -30.47
CA MET A 1 0.65 -56.64 -30.07
C MET A 1 0.03 -55.26 -29.85
N GLU A 2 0.11 -54.83 -28.59
CA GLU A 2 -0.05 -53.49 -28.03
C GLU A 2 -0.45 -52.32 -28.96
N ASN A 3 -1.54 -51.65 -28.62
CA ASN A 3 -1.47 -50.20 -28.41
C ASN A 3 -2.56 -49.73 -27.45
N GLU A 4 -2.18 -49.73 -26.18
CA GLU A 4 -2.79 -48.89 -25.13
C GLU A 4 -2.24 -47.46 -25.34
N ARG A 5 -3.03 -46.39 -25.33
CA ARG A 5 -3.11 -45.48 -24.17
C ARG A 5 -4.12 -44.34 -24.42
N ARG A 6 -5.22 -44.45 -23.68
CA ARG A 6 -6.01 -43.45 -22.93
C ARG A 6 -5.82 -41.94 -23.20
N GLY A 7 -6.99 -41.28 -23.24
CA GLY A 7 -7.24 -39.93 -22.71
C GLY A 7 -8.42 -39.31 -23.47
N GLY A 8 -9.63 -39.16 -22.95
CA GLY A 8 -10.05 -38.85 -21.59
C GLY A 8 -10.88 -37.58 -21.66
N GLU A 9 -12.19 -37.72 -21.94
CA GLU A 9 -13.16 -36.64 -21.88
C GLU A 9 -13.28 -36.11 -20.45
N GLY A 10 -13.28 -34.78 -20.27
CA GLY A 10 -13.25 -34.22 -18.93
C GLY A 10 -13.47 -32.71 -18.85
N ALA A 11 -14.74 -32.32 -18.93
CA ALA A 11 -15.33 -31.19 -18.22
C ALA A 11 -14.69 -29.80 -18.40
N VAL A 12 -15.34 -29.03 -19.28
CA VAL A 12 -15.65 -27.61 -19.03
C VAL A 12 -16.08 -27.39 -17.56
N ARG A 13 -15.26 -26.69 -16.77
CA ARG A 13 -15.62 -25.80 -15.64
C ARG A 13 -14.38 -25.52 -14.76
N ARG A 14 -13.71 -24.40 -15.02
CA ARG A 14 -13.46 -23.45 -13.93
C ARG A 14 -13.21 -22.04 -14.45
N PHE A 15 -14.13 -21.20 -14.03
CA PHE A 15 -14.22 -19.77 -14.27
C PHE A 15 -12.92 -19.06 -13.83
N GLN A 16 -12.64 -17.95 -14.53
CA GLN A 16 -11.71 -16.88 -14.16
C GLN A 16 -10.22 -17.21 -14.12
N ARG A 17 -9.62 -17.32 -15.32
CA ARG A 17 -8.27 -16.78 -15.53
C ARG A 17 -8.34 -15.25 -15.63
N GLY A 18 -8.66 -14.60 -14.51
CA GLY A 18 -8.47 -13.18 -14.34
C GLY A 18 -6.98 -12.87 -14.31
N ARG A 19 -6.33 -12.77 -15.48
CA ARG A 19 -5.01 -12.12 -15.61
C ARG A 19 -5.19 -10.60 -15.52
N GLY A 20 -5.77 -10.13 -14.42
CA GLY A 20 -5.82 -8.73 -14.04
C GLY A 20 -4.65 -8.44 -13.10
N LYS A 21 -3.56 -7.89 -13.66
CA LYS A 21 -2.78 -6.80 -13.07
C LYS A 21 -2.41 -6.94 -11.57
N ARG A 22 -1.37 -7.72 -11.24
CA ARG A 22 -0.74 -7.66 -9.89
C ARG A 22 0.33 -6.56 -9.85
N PHE A 23 -0.11 -5.30 -9.93
CA PHE A 23 0.63 -4.30 -9.17
C PHE A 23 0.37 -4.64 -7.70
N PRO A 24 1.39 -4.75 -6.83
CA PRO A 24 1.13 -4.85 -5.41
C PRO A 24 0.20 -3.69 -5.02
N PRO A 25 -0.80 -3.93 -4.15
CA PRO A 25 -1.65 -2.86 -3.67
C PRO A 25 -0.74 -1.74 -3.16
N LYS A 26 -1.00 -0.50 -3.61
CA LYS A 26 -0.24 0.64 -3.12
C LYS A 26 -0.37 0.61 -1.59
N PRO A 27 0.75 0.73 -0.84
CA PRO A 27 0.74 0.60 0.61
C PRO A 27 -0.18 1.61 1.30
N VAL A 28 -0.51 2.71 0.62
CA VAL A 28 -1.38 3.76 1.11
C VAL A 28 -2.45 4.10 0.08
N GLU A 29 -3.60 4.54 0.58
CA GLU A 29 -4.75 4.97 -0.22
C GLU A 29 -5.07 6.45 0.05
N LEU A 30 -5.42 7.18 -1.01
CA LEU A 30 -5.84 8.57 -0.91
C LEU A 30 -7.12 8.67 -0.07
N GLY A 31 -7.15 9.64 0.84
CA GLY A 31 -8.28 9.92 1.71
C GLY A 31 -8.42 8.96 2.89
N LYS A 32 -7.61 7.89 2.99
CA LYS A 32 -7.58 7.01 4.16
C LYS A 32 -6.71 7.58 5.27
N GLU A 33 -7.08 7.22 6.49
CA GLU A 33 -6.36 7.55 7.71
C GLU A 33 -5.45 6.39 8.12
N TYR A 34 -4.26 6.74 8.60
CA TYR A 34 -3.27 5.80 9.10
C TYR A 34 -2.69 6.31 10.40
N ASP A 35 -2.55 5.41 11.36
CA ASP A 35 -1.81 5.67 12.59
C ASP A 35 -0.31 5.51 12.28
N VAL A 36 0.46 6.58 12.50
CA VAL A 36 1.87 6.62 12.14
C VAL A 36 2.70 7.17 13.29
N GLU A 37 3.88 6.59 13.47
CA GLU A 37 4.89 7.11 14.38
C GLU A 37 5.86 7.99 13.60
N VAL A 38 5.97 9.24 14.02
CA VAL A 38 6.90 10.19 13.43
C VAL A 38 8.29 9.87 13.95
N ARG A 39 9.19 9.48 13.05
CA ARG A 39 10.55 9.05 13.43
C ARG A 39 11.50 10.22 13.54
N GLU A 40 11.39 11.16 12.61
CA GLU A 40 12.24 12.35 12.55
C GLU A 40 11.45 13.56 12.05
N VAL A 41 12.04 14.75 12.23
CA VAL A 41 11.61 15.99 11.58
C VAL A 41 12.72 16.48 10.66
N SER A 42 12.35 16.86 9.45
CA SER A 42 13.24 17.51 8.49
C SER A 42 13.66 18.90 8.98
N LYS A 43 14.77 19.45 8.46
CA LYS A 43 15.25 20.81 8.79
C LYS A 43 14.21 21.93 8.56
N ARG A 44 13.17 21.67 7.76
CA ARG A 44 12.07 22.61 7.46
C ARG A 44 10.93 22.58 8.49
N GLY A 45 10.95 21.63 9.43
CA GLY A 45 9.87 21.43 10.41
C GLY A 45 8.81 20.40 10.00
N ASP A 46 8.96 19.75 8.85
CA ASP A 46 8.06 18.67 8.41
C ASP A 46 8.45 17.34 9.06
N GLY A 47 7.48 16.61 9.63
CA GLY A 47 7.73 15.27 10.13
C GLY A 47 7.82 14.25 9.02
N VAL A 48 8.68 13.27 9.25
CA VAL A 48 8.88 12.15 8.36
C VAL A 48 8.38 10.89 9.07
N ALA A 49 7.34 10.30 8.50
CA ALA A 49 6.86 8.98 8.86
C ALA A 49 7.10 7.98 7.72
N ARG A 50 7.10 6.69 8.04
CA ARG A 50 7.17 5.63 7.04
C ARG A 50 5.96 4.72 7.18
N ILE A 51 5.08 4.76 6.19
CA ILE A 51 3.89 3.91 6.15
C ILE A 51 4.19 2.74 5.22
N GLN A 52 4.36 1.54 5.79
CA GLN A 52 4.70 0.32 5.02
C GLN A 52 5.89 0.51 4.06
N GLY A 53 6.91 1.26 4.49
CA GLY A 53 8.10 1.56 3.68
C GLY A 53 7.97 2.75 2.72
N LEU A 54 6.81 3.40 2.62
CA LEU A 54 6.64 4.64 1.87
C LEU A 54 6.89 5.85 2.77
N VAL A 55 7.82 6.72 2.35
CA VAL A 55 8.11 7.98 3.04
C VAL A 55 6.89 8.89 2.93
N THR A 56 6.35 9.29 4.08
CA THR A 56 5.17 10.15 4.16
C THR A 56 5.55 11.42 4.91
N PHE A 57 5.38 12.56 4.25
CA PHE A 57 5.62 13.87 4.85
C PHE A 57 4.34 14.37 5.51
N ILE A 58 4.47 14.78 6.76
CA ILE A 58 3.37 15.24 7.59
C ILE A 58 3.76 16.61 8.17
N PRO A 59 3.04 17.69 7.87
CA PRO A 59 3.29 18.98 8.49
C PRO A 59 2.76 18.99 9.92
N ASN A 60 3.29 19.88 10.77
CA ASN A 60 2.83 20.08 12.15
C ASN A 60 2.95 18.84 13.07
N VAL A 61 4.03 18.07 12.97
CA VAL A 61 4.30 16.95 13.88
C VAL A 61 5.72 17.02 14.44
N LYS A 62 5.97 16.28 15.52
CA LYS A 62 7.26 16.21 16.21
C LYS A 62 7.81 14.78 16.18
N PRO A 63 9.14 14.60 16.24
CA PRO A 63 9.72 13.27 16.36
C PRO A 63 9.26 12.61 17.67
N GLY A 64 8.86 11.33 17.60
CA GLY A 64 8.33 10.56 18.72
C GLY A 64 6.81 10.63 18.89
N ASP A 65 6.12 11.47 18.13
CA ASP A 65 4.67 11.61 18.20
C ASP A 65 3.97 10.46 17.43
N ARG A 66 2.88 9.93 17.99
CA ARG A 66 2.01 8.96 17.32
C ARG A 66 0.71 9.65 16.98
N VAL A 67 0.57 9.98 15.71
CA VAL A 67 -0.58 10.75 15.22
C VAL A 67 -1.34 9.96 14.18
N ARG A 68 -2.62 10.27 14.06
CA ARG A 68 -3.45 9.77 12.97
C ARG A 68 -3.40 10.78 11.83
N VAL A 69 -2.98 10.31 10.67
CA VAL A 69 -2.79 11.14 9.48
C VAL A 69 -3.65 10.65 8.33
N ARG A 70 -4.19 11.58 7.55
CA ARG A 70 -4.98 11.28 6.35
C ARG A 70 -4.15 11.56 5.12
N ILE A 71 -4.01 10.57 4.24
CA ILE A 71 -3.27 10.75 2.99
C ILE A 71 -4.05 11.67 2.07
N THR A 72 -3.46 12.80 1.69
CA THR A 72 -4.10 13.77 0.80
C THR A 72 -3.46 13.75 -0.59
N ARG A 73 -2.20 13.32 -0.69
CA ARG A 73 -1.53 13.12 -1.98
C ARG A 73 -0.62 11.89 -1.96
N ILE A 74 -0.64 11.09 -3.02
CA ILE A 74 0.29 9.96 -3.22
C ILE A 74 1.14 10.25 -4.44
N GLY A 75 2.44 10.43 -4.23
CA GLY A 75 3.44 10.53 -5.29
C GLY A 75 3.97 9.15 -5.73
N ARG A 76 4.98 9.16 -6.60
CA ARG A 76 5.61 7.92 -7.10
C ARG A 76 6.51 7.24 -6.07
N LYS A 77 7.15 8.01 -5.18
CA LYS A 77 8.11 7.54 -4.16
C LYS A 77 7.81 8.03 -2.74
N PHE A 78 6.81 8.88 -2.58
CA PHE A 78 6.45 9.51 -1.31
C PHE A 78 4.93 9.73 -1.26
N ALA A 79 4.41 9.96 -0.06
CA ALA A 79 3.06 10.44 0.16
C ALA A 79 3.09 11.72 1.00
N GLU A 80 2.03 12.52 0.87
CA GLU A 80 1.75 13.65 1.73
C GLU A 80 0.48 13.33 2.50
N ALA A 81 0.51 13.61 3.79
CA ALA A 81 -0.59 13.36 4.69
C ALA A 81 -0.76 14.53 5.65
N GLU A 82 -1.99 14.76 6.07
CA GLU A 82 -2.34 15.82 7.02
C GLU A 82 -2.75 15.19 8.35
N VAL A 83 -2.39 15.83 9.46
CA VAL A 83 -2.78 15.37 10.80
C VAL A 83 -4.27 15.60 11.00
N VAL A 84 -5.00 14.53 11.28
CA VAL A 84 -6.43 14.58 11.61
C VAL A 84 -6.68 14.40 13.11
N SER A 85 -5.78 13.72 13.82
CA SER A 85 -5.84 13.56 15.28
C SER A 85 -4.42 13.42 15.86
N ARG A 86 -4.20 13.99 17.06
CA ARG A 86 -3.00 13.79 17.89
C ARG A 86 -3.37 13.12 19.21
#